data_AF-A0A538BKP8-F1
#
_entry.id   AF-A0A538BKP8-F1
#
_cell.length_a   1.000
_cell.length_b   1.000
_cell.length_c   1.000
_cell.angle_alpha   90.00
_cell.angle_beta   90.00
_cell.angle_gamma   90.00
#
_symmetry.space_group_name_H-M   'P 1'
#
loop_
_entity.id
_entity.type
_entity.pdbx_description
1 polymer ?
#
loop_
_entity_poly.entity_id
_entity_poly.type
_entity_poly.pdbx_seq_one_letter_code
_entity_poly.pdbx_strand_id
1 'polypeptide(L)'
;MTSLRAHEPGWADVLVEHAVEDDTARRLIGQLGACEAAALAFCRLLERWARGDAHPSTAGRRQAALRHAADRAETALTGLERPLDRYLIELEPERAEGRSWYGGPGAAELLEWEPVLRRAGVRVSGVRVAQAYLELAVLVRALEGLAAAARVDAAPDRSSLWAGLFDLRENLVERAAEDLRALAA
;
A
#
# COMPACT_ATOMS: atom_id res chain seq x y z
N MET A 1 30.54 -24.17 10.32
CA MET A 1 29.11 -24.30 10.69
C MET A 1 28.48 -22.92 10.62
N THR A 2 28.10 -22.51 9.42
CA THR A 2 27.49 -21.21 9.14
C THR A 2 26.20 -21.10 9.93
N SER A 3 26.15 -20.15 10.87
CA SER A 3 24.93 -19.82 11.61
C SER A 3 23.87 -19.40 10.60
N LEU A 4 22.92 -20.29 10.30
CA LEU A 4 21.66 -19.92 9.68
C LEU A 4 21.03 -18.89 10.62
N ARG A 5 21.12 -17.61 10.29
CA ARG A 5 20.20 -16.63 10.89
C ARG A 5 18.82 -17.15 10.50
N ALA A 6 18.01 -17.52 11.49
CA ALA A 6 16.62 -17.88 11.25
C ALA A 6 16.00 -16.74 10.44
N HIS A 7 15.44 -17.07 9.27
CA HIS A 7 14.66 -16.13 8.48
C HIS A 7 13.49 -15.68 9.36
N GLU A 8 13.41 -14.38 9.65
CA GLU A 8 12.26 -13.84 10.36
C GLU A 8 11.06 -13.86 9.39
N PRO A 9 9.94 -14.51 9.75
CA PRO A 9 8.79 -14.59 8.89
C PRO A 9 8.21 -13.18 8.66
N GLY A 10 7.91 -12.88 7.40
CA GLY A 10 7.33 -11.62 6.94
C GLY A 10 5.95 -11.81 6.31
N TRP A 11 5.35 -10.72 5.83
CA TRP A 11 4.03 -10.76 5.20
C TRP A 11 4.00 -11.65 3.94
N ALA A 12 5.12 -11.78 3.24
CA ALA A 12 5.24 -12.64 2.06
C ALA A 12 5.09 -14.11 2.43
N ASP A 13 5.61 -14.53 3.60
CA ASP A 13 5.52 -15.92 4.06
C ASP A 13 4.06 -16.33 4.32
N VAL A 14 3.23 -15.41 4.84
CA VAL A 14 1.78 -15.62 5.00
C VAL A 14 1.11 -15.88 3.65
N LEU A 15 1.45 -15.12 2.61
CA LEU A 15 0.86 -15.32 1.29
C LEU A 15 1.29 -16.64 0.65
N VAL A 16 2.53 -17.08 0.87
CA VAL A 16 3.02 -18.38 0.41
C VAL A 16 2.28 -19.52 1.12
N GLU A 17 2.08 -19.41 2.43
CA GLU A 17 1.41 -20.44 3.23
C GLU A 17 -0.03 -20.72 2.76
N HIS A 18 -0.74 -19.67 2.35
CA HIS A 18 -2.13 -19.79 1.87
C HIS A 18 -2.27 -19.97 0.36
N ALA A 19 -1.18 -19.92 -0.40
CA ALA A 19 -1.21 -20.04 -1.84
C ALA A 19 -1.58 -21.46 -2.29
N VAL A 20 -2.45 -21.55 -3.30
CA VAL A 20 -2.68 -22.82 -4.02
C VAL A 20 -1.59 -23.03 -5.07
N GLU A 21 -1.15 -21.97 -5.74
CA GLU A 21 -0.15 -22.00 -6.80
C GLU A 21 1.05 -21.09 -6.47
N ASP A 22 2.25 -21.66 -6.44
CA ASP A 22 3.51 -20.95 -6.16
C ASP A 22 3.76 -19.77 -7.13
N ASP A 23 3.38 -19.93 -8.40
CA ASP A 23 3.52 -18.91 -9.43
C ASP A 23 2.65 -17.68 -9.15
N THR A 24 1.42 -17.90 -8.69
CA THR A 24 0.49 -16.83 -8.33
C THR A 24 1.02 -16.07 -7.13
N ALA A 25 1.44 -16.78 -6.08
CA ALA A 25 2.03 -16.18 -4.88
C ALA A 25 3.26 -15.32 -5.22
N ARG A 26 4.20 -15.85 -6.00
CA ARG A 26 5.42 -15.12 -6.39
C ARG A 26 5.12 -13.84 -7.15
N ARG A 27 4.15 -13.86 -8.06
CA ARG A 27 3.73 -12.67 -8.82
C ARG A 27 3.06 -11.64 -7.91
N LEU A 28 2.15 -12.08 -7.04
CA LEU A 28 1.47 -11.20 -6.10
C LEU A 28 2.46 -10.55 -5.13
N ILE A 29 3.35 -11.34 -4.52
CA ILE A 29 4.39 -10.84 -3.61
C ILE A 29 5.29 -9.81 -4.30
N GLY A 30 5.72 -10.10 -5.53
CA GLY A 30 6.52 -9.15 -6.31
C GLY A 30 5.81 -7.81 -6.52
N GLN A 31 4.52 -7.84 -6.83
CA GLN A 31 3.74 -6.61 -7.06
C GLN A 31 3.37 -5.88 -5.76
N LEU A 32 3.00 -6.59 -4.70
CA LEU A 32 2.76 -5.99 -3.39
C LEU A 32 4.02 -5.32 -2.84
N GLY A 33 5.20 -5.92 -3.03
CA GLY A 33 6.47 -5.29 -2.67
C GLY A 33 6.76 -4.01 -3.48
N ALA A 34 6.40 -3.99 -4.77
CA ALA A 34 6.50 -2.78 -5.59
C ALA A 34 5.53 -1.69 -5.11
N CYS A 35 4.30 -2.07 -4.76
CA CYS A 35 3.29 -1.17 -4.20
C CYS A 35 3.74 -0.60 -2.85
N GLU A 36 4.23 -1.44 -1.92
CA GLU A 36 4.76 -1.04 -0.62
C GLU A 36 5.88 0.00 -0.77
N ALA A 37 6.86 -0.28 -1.65
CA ALA A 37 7.98 0.62 -1.89
C ALA A 37 7.53 1.98 -2.47
N ALA A 38 6.57 1.96 -3.41
CA ALA A 38 6.03 3.18 -4.00
C ALA A 38 5.17 3.98 -3.01
N ALA A 39 4.32 3.29 -2.23
CA ALA A 39 3.50 3.86 -1.17
C ALA A 39 4.35 4.56 -0.12
N LEU A 40 5.38 3.88 0.40
CA LEU A 40 6.31 4.46 1.37
C LEU A 40 7.03 5.70 0.83
N ALA A 41 7.44 5.68 -0.45
CA ALA A 41 8.08 6.85 -1.07
C ALA A 41 7.13 8.04 -1.17
N PHE A 42 5.87 7.80 -1.59
CA PHE A 42 4.83 8.81 -1.67
C PHE A 42 4.47 9.39 -0.29
N CYS A 43 4.16 8.53 0.69
CA CYS A 43 3.79 8.96 2.04
C CYS A 43 4.93 9.73 2.71
N ARG A 44 6.17 9.24 2.66
CA ARG A 44 7.33 9.94 3.25
C ARG A 44 7.60 11.29 2.60
N LEU A 45 7.37 11.44 1.30
CA LEU A 45 7.49 12.74 0.63
C LEU A 45 6.53 13.76 1.23
N LEU A 46 5.25 13.38 1.36
CA LEU A 46 4.20 14.25 1.89
C LEU A 46 4.41 14.55 3.39
N GLU A 47 4.74 13.53 4.19
CA GLU A 47 5.02 13.72 5.61
C GLU A 47 6.22 14.64 5.85
N ARG A 48 7.26 14.58 5.02
CA ARG A 48 8.39 15.52 5.09
C ARG A 48 7.91 16.96 4.91
N TRP A 49 7.05 17.23 3.93
CA TRP A 49 6.47 18.56 3.73
C TRP A 49 5.51 18.97 4.86
N ALA A 50 4.78 18.02 5.44
CA ALA A 50 3.95 18.27 6.63
C ALA A 50 4.81 18.73 7.82
N ARG A 51 5.98 18.12 8.02
CA ARG A 51 7.00 18.51 9.01
C ARG A 51 7.77 19.78 8.65
N GLY A 52 7.51 20.39 7.49
CA GLY A 52 8.14 21.65 7.06
C GLY A 52 9.47 21.48 6.33
N ASP A 53 9.85 20.25 5.97
CA ASP A 53 11.05 20.02 5.15
C ASP A 53 10.83 20.57 3.74
N ALA A 54 11.70 21.51 3.35
CA ALA A 54 11.62 22.21 2.09
C ALA A 54 12.34 21.50 0.93
N HIS A 55 12.82 20.26 1.07
CA HIS A 55 13.46 19.53 -0.02
C HIS A 55 12.44 18.72 -0.88
N PRO A 56 12.51 18.77 -2.23
CA PRO A 56 13.41 19.60 -3.04
C PRO A 56 13.21 21.11 -2.88
N SER A 57 14.30 21.89 -2.97
CA SER A 57 14.33 23.31 -2.55
C SER A 57 13.40 24.25 -3.31
N THR A 58 12.98 23.90 -4.54
CA THR A 58 12.10 24.73 -5.35
C THR A 58 10.71 24.11 -5.50
N ALA A 59 9.68 24.95 -5.60
CA ALA A 59 8.30 24.52 -5.81
C ALA A 59 8.13 23.65 -7.07
N GLY A 60 8.76 24.02 -8.19
CA GLY A 60 8.74 23.21 -9.41
C GLY A 60 9.36 21.82 -9.25
N ARG A 61 10.47 21.70 -8.49
CA ARG A 61 11.05 20.39 -8.18
C ARG A 61 10.18 19.58 -7.22
N ARG A 62 9.46 20.22 -6.30
CA ARG A 62 8.47 19.55 -5.44
C ARG A 62 7.28 19.04 -6.25
N GLN A 63 6.76 19.83 -7.18
CA GLN A 63 5.71 19.37 -8.11
C GLN A 63 6.16 18.14 -8.90
N ALA A 64 7.37 18.18 -9.48
CA ALA A 64 7.92 17.05 -10.23
C ALA A 64 8.13 15.81 -9.35
N ALA A 65 8.60 16.00 -8.11
CA ALA A 65 8.77 14.90 -7.16
C ALA A 65 7.43 14.24 -6.78
N LEU A 66 6.37 15.05 -6.57
CA LEU A 66 5.04 14.51 -6.31
C LEU A 66 4.52 13.73 -7.52
N ARG A 67 4.61 14.30 -8.73
CA ARG A 67 4.17 13.64 -9.96
C ARG A 67 4.88 12.30 -10.15
N HIS A 68 6.19 12.28 -9.97
CA HIS A 68 6.97 11.04 -10.11
C HIS A 68 6.60 10.00 -9.04
N ALA A 69 6.39 10.41 -7.79
CA ALA A 69 5.94 9.50 -6.74
C ALA A 69 4.54 8.95 -7.02
N ALA A 70 3.62 9.80 -7.51
CA ALA A 70 2.27 9.42 -7.87
C ALA A 70 2.24 8.46 -9.07
N ASP A 71 2.97 8.77 -10.13
CA ASP A 71 3.13 7.95 -11.33
C ASP A 71 3.67 6.55 -10.98
N ARG A 72 4.70 6.48 -10.14
CA ARG A 72 5.27 5.20 -9.69
C ARG A 72 4.28 4.38 -8.86
N ALA A 73 3.53 5.02 -7.96
CA ALA A 73 2.52 4.35 -7.16
C ALA A 73 1.36 3.87 -8.04
N GLU A 74 0.87 4.69 -8.97
CA GLU A 74 -0.16 4.33 -9.93
C GLU A 74 0.25 3.13 -10.79
N THR A 75 1.50 3.12 -11.29
CA THR A 75 2.03 2.02 -12.09
C THR A 75 2.07 0.72 -11.28
N ALA A 76 2.48 0.79 -10.02
CA ALA A 76 2.53 -0.37 -9.13
C ALA A 76 1.12 -0.91 -8.84
N LEU A 77 0.16 -0.03 -8.52
CA LEU A 77 -1.23 -0.43 -8.25
C LEU A 77 -1.91 -1.03 -9.49
N THR A 78 -1.69 -0.46 -10.68
CA THR A 78 -2.20 -1.03 -11.94
C THR A 78 -1.60 -2.41 -12.20
N GLY A 79 -0.34 -2.63 -11.82
CA GLY A 79 0.32 -3.94 -11.91
C GLY A 79 -0.21 -4.99 -10.93
N LEU A 80 -0.93 -4.57 -9.87
CA LEU A 80 -1.45 -5.44 -8.82
C LEU A 80 -2.75 -6.16 -9.21
N GLU A 81 -3.59 -5.54 -10.05
CA GLU A 81 -4.95 -6.00 -10.37
C GLU A 81 -5.00 -7.48 -10.73
N ARG A 82 -4.30 -7.88 -11.81
CA ARG A 82 -4.34 -9.26 -12.30
C ARG A 82 -3.80 -10.31 -11.30
N PRO A 83 -2.61 -10.16 -10.69
CA PRO A 83 -2.13 -11.15 -9.73
C PRO A 83 -2.99 -11.21 -8.46
N LEU A 84 -3.56 -10.09 -8.02
CA LEU A 84 -4.45 -10.06 -6.86
C LEU A 84 -5.77 -10.76 -7.14
N ASP A 85 -6.40 -10.49 -8.28
CA ASP A 85 -7.65 -11.16 -8.70
C ASP A 85 -7.46 -12.67 -8.78
N ARG A 86 -6.34 -13.10 -9.37
CA ARG A 86 -6.03 -14.52 -9.49
C ARG A 86 -5.84 -15.17 -8.12
N TYR A 87 -5.09 -14.53 -7.23
CA TYR A 87 -4.85 -15.04 -5.89
C TYR A 87 -6.14 -15.11 -5.07
N LEU A 88 -7.01 -14.09 -5.15
CA LEU A 88 -8.30 -14.07 -4.44
C LEU A 88 -9.23 -15.20 -4.89
N ILE A 89 -9.22 -15.55 -6.17
CA ILE A 89 -10.00 -16.69 -6.69
C ILE A 89 -9.43 -18.01 -6.15
N GLU A 90 -8.11 -18.18 -6.19
CA GLU A 90 -7.43 -19.40 -5.71
C GLU A 90 -7.55 -19.57 -4.20
N LEU A 91 -7.59 -18.47 -3.45
CA LEU A 91 -7.62 -18.50 -2.00
C LEU A 91 -8.91 -19.13 -1.44
N GLU A 92 -10.02 -19.17 -2.20
CA GLU A 92 -11.31 -19.79 -1.85
C GLU A 92 -11.69 -19.72 -0.36
N PRO A 93 -12.39 -18.66 0.11
CA PRO A 93 -12.64 -18.48 1.53
C PRO A 93 -13.50 -19.61 2.11
N GLU A 94 -13.12 -20.11 3.29
CA GLU A 94 -13.85 -21.18 3.99
C GLU A 94 -15.22 -20.74 4.49
N ARG A 95 -15.42 -19.43 4.69
CA ARG A 95 -16.66 -18.80 5.15
C ARG A 95 -16.92 -17.51 4.40
N ALA A 96 -18.19 -17.18 4.21
CA ALA A 96 -18.61 -15.92 3.58
C ALA A 96 -18.33 -14.68 4.46
N GLU A 97 -18.15 -14.85 5.77
CA GLU A 97 -17.96 -13.77 6.74
C GLU A 97 -16.54 -13.78 7.30
N GLY A 98 -15.60 -13.16 6.59
CA GLY A 98 -14.26 -12.83 7.08
C GLY A 98 -14.20 -11.38 7.58
N ARG A 99 -13.38 -11.09 8.58
CA ARG A 99 -12.99 -9.72 8.93
C ARG A 99 -11.57 -9.45 8.48
N SER A 100 -11.36 -8.32 7.85
CA SER A 100 -10.04 -7.82 7.45
C SER A 100 -9.11 -7.76 8.66
N TRP A 101 -7.87 -8.24 8.49
CA TRP A 101 -6.88 -8.31 9.59
C TRP A 101 -6.33 -6.92 9.98
N TYR A 102 -6.57 -5.92 9.14
CA TYR A 102 -6.22 -4.53 9.39
C TYR A 102 -7.48 -3.71 9.69
N GLY A 103 -7.31 -2.71 10.55
CA GLY A 103 -8.37 -1.75 10.85
C GLY A 103 -8.49 -0.65 9.78
N GLY A 104 -9.63 0.03 9.78
CA GLY A 104 -9.84 1.24 9.00
C GLY A 104 -8.86 2.37 9.38
N PRO A 105 -8.93 3.51 8.68
CA PRO A 105 -7.93 4.54 8.80
C PRO A 105 -7.83 5.15 10.20
N GLY A 106 -6.60 5.46 10.61
CA GLY A 106 -6.30 6.10 11.89
C GLY A 106 -6.38 7.62 11.81
N ALA A 107 -6.53 8.30 12.96
CA ALA A 107 -6.60 9.76 13.02
C ALA A 107 -5.37 10.47 12.41
N ALA A 108 -4.20 9.82 12.45
CA ALA A 108 -2.97 10.33 11.82
C ALA A 108 -3.03 10.36 10.28
N GLU A 109 -3.96 9.61 9.67
CA GLU A 109 -4.13 9.56 8.21
C GLU A 109 -5.13 10.61 7.70
N LEU A 110 -5.87 11.24 8.62
CA LEU A 110 -6.87 12.27 8.35
C LEU A 110 -6.26 13.68 8.48
N LEU A 111 -5.24 13.96 7.66
CA LEU A 111 -4.62 15.28 7.59
C LEU A 111 -5.32 16.17 6.54
N GLU A 112 -5.53 17.45 6.85
CA GLU A 112 -5.84 18.44 5.83
C GLU A 112 -4.58 18.79 5.02
N TRP A 113 -4.50 18.32 3.78
CA TRP A 113 -3.30 18.47 2.94
C TRP A 113 -3.19 19.83 2.25
N GLU A 114 -4.29 20.56 2.06
CA GLU A 114 -4.31 21.84 1.34
C GLU A 114 -3.30 22.87 1.91
N PRO A 115 -3.22 23.10 3.24
CA PRO A 115 -2.23 24.02 3.81
C PRO A 115 -0.79 23.56 3.58
N VAL A 116 -0.52 22.25 3.62
CA VAL A 116 0.80 21.65 3.42
C VAL A 116 1.25 21.84 1.97
N LEU A 117 0.37 21.52 1.01
CA LEU A 117 0.63 21.65 -0.42
C LEU A 117 0.85 23.10 -0.82
N ARG A 118 0.02 24.02 -0.31
CA ARG A 118 0.16 25.46 -0.52
C ARG A 118 1.51 25.98 -0.01
N ARG A 119 1.93 25.56 1.19
CA ARG A 119 3.26 25.90 1.75
C ARG A 119 4.40 25.31 0.93
N ALA A 120 4.24 24.09 0.41
CA ALA A 120 5.20 23.48 -0.50
C ALA A 120 5.21 24.15 -1.89
N GLY A 121 4.21 24.97 -2.24
CA GLY A 121 4.07 25.58 -3.55
C GLY A 121 3.71 24.57 -4.65
N VAL A 122 3.11 23.45 -4.26
CA VAL A 122 2.64 22.38 -5.16
C VAL A 122 1.18 22.65 -5.50
N ARG A 123 0.81 22.51 -6.77
CA ARG A 123 -0.54 22.77 -7.29
C ARG A 123 -1.17 21.45 -7.73
N VAL A 124 -1.96 20.86 -6.83
CA VAL A 124 -2.76 19.66 -7.03
C VAL A 124 -3.99 19.73 -6.12
N SER A 125 -4.98 18.87 -6.32
CA SER A 125 -6.13 18.78 -5.41
C SER A 125 -5.71 18.20 -4.06
N GLY A 126 -5.88 18.96 -2.98
CA GLY A 126 -5.67 18.46 -1.61
C GLY A 126 -6.56 17.28 -1.25
N VAL A 127 -7.76 17.19 -1.82
CA VAL A 127 -8.70 16.06 -1.62
C VAL A 127 -8.14 14.78 -2.24
N ARG A 128 -7.64 14.85 -3.48
CA ARG A 128 -7.04 13.68 -4.15
C ARG A 128 -5.76 13.22 -3.45
N VAL A 129 -4.96 14.16 -2.94
CA VAL A 129 -3.80 13.82 -2.09
C VAL A 129 -4.23 13.14 -0.80
N ALA A 130 -5.28 13.62 -0.15
CA ALA A 130 -5.80 13.00 1.08
C ALA A 130 -6.21 11.55 0.83
N GLN A 131 -7.01 11.32 -0.21
CA GLN A 131 -7.51 9.99 -0.55
C GLN A 131 -6.37 9.04 -0.95
N ALA A 132 -5.47 9.47 -1.85
CA ALA A 132 -4.33 8.65 -2.25
C ALA A 132 -3.39 8.34 -1.07
N TYR A 133 -3.12 9.31 -0.20
CA TYR A 133 -2.31 9.09 0.99
C TYR A 133 -2.95 8.08 1.93
N LEU A 134 -4.26 8.22 2.18
CA LEU A 134 -5.02 7.34 3.06
C LEU A 134 -4.90 5.88 2.62
N GLU A 135 -5.21 5.59 1.37
CA GLU A 135 -5.24 4.22 0.86
C GLU A 135 -3.84 3.61 0.80
N LEU A 136 -2.83 4.39 0.39
CA LEU A 136 -1.44 3.93 0.40
C LEU A 136 -0.90 3.69 1.81
N ALA A 137 -1.30 4.50 2.80
CA ALA A 137 -0.93 4.27 4.20
C ALA A 137 -1.63 3.02 4.77
N VAL A 138 -2.89 2.80 4.43
CA VAL A 138 -3.65 1.58 4.78
C VAL A 138 -2.98 0.34 4.20
N LEU A 139 -2.55 0.37 2.93
CA LEU A 139 -1.78 -0.73 2.31
C LEU A 139 -0.52 -1.05 3.12
N VAL A 140 0.31 -0.04 3.40
CA VAL A 140 1.56 -0.24 4.15
C VAL A 140 1.27 -0.86 5.52
N ARG A 141 0.27 -0.32 6.25
CA ARG A 141 -0.13 -0.86 7.55
C ARG A 141 -0.69 -2.28 7.45
N ALA A 142 -1.42 -2.61 6.39
CA ALA A 142 -1.94 -3.95 6.18
C ALA A 142 -0.81 -4.98 6.01
N LEU A 143 0.22 -4.63 5.22
CA LEU A 143 1.41 -5.47 5.05
C LEU A 143 2.24 -5.57 6.33
N GLU A 144 2.44 -4.45 7.05
CA GLU A 144 3.09 -4.46 8.36
C GLU A 144 2.32 -5.33 9.37
N GLY A 145 0.99 -5.29 9.34
CA GLY A 145 0.12 -6.12 10.16
C GLY A 145 0.27 -7.61 9.88
N LEU A 146 0.33 -8.02 8.61
CA LEU A 146 0.63 -9.40 8.22
C LEU A 146 2.01 -9.84 8.72
N ALA A 147 3.03 -9.00 8.54
CA ALA A 147 4.38 -9.31 9.01
C ALA A 147 4.42 -9.45 10.55
N ALA A 148 3.73 -8.57 11.27
CA ALA A 148 3.63 -8.66 12.73
C ALA A 148 2.91 -9.93 13.18
N ALA A 149 1.80 -10.29 12.52
CA ALA A 149 1.05 -11.51 12.77
C ALA A 149 1.89 -12.78 12.53
N ALA A 150 2.65 -12.81 11.43
CA ALA A 150 3.54 -13.92 11.09
C ALA A 150 4.62 -14.14 12.17
N ARG A 151 5.20 -13.07 12.72
CA ARG A 151 6.23 -13.15 13.78
C ARG A 151 5.71 -13.71 15.10
N VAL A 152 4.42 -13.58 15.38
CA VAL A 152 3.81 -14.05 16.63
C VAL A 152 2.94 -15.30 16.44
N ASP A 153 3.06 -15.96 15.28
CA ASP A 153 2.29 -17.17 14.93
C ASP A 153 0.77 -16.97 15.05
N ALA A 154 0.30 -15.78 14.61
CA ALA A 154 -1.10 -15.38 14.64
C ALA A 154 -1.57 -14.88 13.27
N ALA A 155 -1.06 -15.50 12.19
CA ALA A 155 -1.46 -15.18 10.82
C ALA A 155 -2.99 -15.30 10.66
N PRO A 156 -3.63 -14.42 9.86
CA PRO A 156 -5.06 -14.50 9.63
C PRO A 156 -5.43 -15.82 8.94
N ASP A 157 -6.60 -16.36 9.26
CA ASP A 157 -7.12 -17.49 8.49
C ASP A 157 -7.43 -17.08 7.04
N ARG A 158 -7.68 -18.08 6.21
CA ARG A 158 -7.98 -17.91 4.78
C ARG A 158 -9.14 -16.95 4.51
N SER A 159 -10.18 -16.95 5.35
CA SER A 159 -11.36 -16.08 5.17
C SER A 159 -11.04 -14.63 5.52
N SER A 160 -10.29 -14.40 6.60
CA SER A 160 -9.79 -13.08 6.99
C SER A 160 -8.77 -12.52 6.00
N LEU A 161 -7.87 -13.36 5.49
CA LEU A 161 -6.90 -12.98 4.45
C LEU A 161 -7.62 -12.63 3.14
N TRP A 162 -8.65 -13.39 2.76
CA TRP A 162 -9.46 -13.07 1.59
C TRP A 162 -10.16 -11.72 1.76
N ALA A 163 -10.82 -11.49 2.90
CA ALA A 163 -11.57 -10.26 3.17
C ALA A 163 -10.69 -9.01 3.08
N GLY A 164 -9.52 -9.01 3.71
CA GLY A 164 -8.64 -7.84 3.66
C GLY A 164 -7.95 -7.65 2.30
N LEU A 165 -7.60 -8.71 1.57
CA LEU A 165 -7.03 -8.58 0.23
C LEU A 165 -8.08 -8.05 -0.77
N PHE A 166 -9.33 -8.47 -0.62
CA PHE A 166 -10.46 -7.95 -1.39
C PHE A 166 -10.71 -6.47 -1.07
N ASP A 167 -10.75 -6.08 0.21
CA ASP A 167 -10.89 -4.68 0.61
C ASP A 167 -9.74 -3.81 0.05
N LEU A 168 -8.50 -4.30 0.07
CA LEU A 168 -7.36 -3.59 -0.52
C LEU A 168 -7.52 -3.41 -2.03
N ARG A 169 -7.98 -4.44 -2.75
CA ARG A 169 -8.24 -4.37 -4.20
C ARG A 169 -9.21 -3.24 -4.53
N GLU A 170 -10.37 -3.23 -3.90
CA GLU A 170 -11.45 -2.25 -4.17
C GLU A 170 -10.97 -0.82 -3.92
N ASN A 171 -10.22 -0.60 -2.84
CA ASN A 171 -9.79 0.75 -2.49
C ASN A 171 -8.56 1.21 -3.28
N LEU A 172 -7.59 0.33 -3.51
CA LEU A 172 -6.34 0.70 -4.17
C LEU A 172 -6.49 0.75 -5.70
N VAL A 173 -6.99 -0.33 -6.30
CA VAL A 173 -6.99 -0.50 -7.75
C VAL A 173 -8.12 0.33 -8.37
N GLU A 174 -9.31 0.35 -7.76
CA GLU A 174 -10.45 1.05 -8.37
C GLU A 174 -10.47 2.55 -8.04
N ARG A 175 -9.98 2.96 -6.86
CA ARG A 175 -10.07 4.36 -6.41
C ARG A 175 -8.73 5.08 -6.35
N ALA A 176 -7.78 4.59 -5.56
CA ALA A 176 -6.52 5.28 -5.33
C ALA A 176 -5.71 5.45 -6.63
N ALA A 177 -5.74 4.47 -7.53
CA ALA A 177 -5.08 4.56 -8.83
C ALA A 177 -5.59 5.73 -9.68
N GLU A 178 -6.89 6.05 -9.65
CA GLU A 178 -7.45 7.19 -10.38
C GLU A 178 -6.92 8.52 -9.82
N ASP A 179 -6.91 8.66 -8.49
CA ASP A 179 -6.38 9.84 -7.83
C ASP A 179 -4.90 10.03 -8.11
N LEU A 180 -4.10 8.96 -8.03
CA LEU A 180 -2.67 9.01 -8.34
C LEU A 180 -2.42 9.37 -9.80
N ARG A 181 -3.22 8.85 -10.75
CA ARG A 181 -3.15 9.22 -12.16
C ARG A 181 -3.42 10.72 -12.37
N ALA A 182 -4.42 11.26 -11.68
CA ALA A 182 -4.72 12.68 -11.72
C ALA A 182 -3.61 13.54 -11.10
N LEU A 183 -2.91 13.04 -10.08
CA LEU A 183 -1.77 13.72 -9.45
C LEU A 183 -0.50 13.68 -10.32
N ALA A 184 -0.35 12.64 -11.16
CA ALA A 184 0.79 12.48 -12.06
C ALA A 184 0.74 13.41 -13.30
N ALA A 185 -0.46 13.80 -13.74
CA ALA A 185 -0.70 14.68 -14.89
C ALA A 185 -0.19 16.12 -14.69
#